data_AF-A0A0R3PQY8-F1
#
_entry.id   AF-A0A0R3PQY8-F1
#
_cell.length_a   1.000
_cell.length_b   1.000
_cell.length_c   1.000
_cell.angle_alpha   90.00
_cell.angle_beta   90.00
_cell.angle_gamma   90.00
#
_symmetry.space_group_name_H-M   'P 1'
#
loop_
_entity.id
_entity.type
_entity.pdbx_description
1 polymer ?
#
loop_
_entity_poly.entity_id
_entity_poly.type
_entity_poly.pdbx_seq_one_letter_code
_entity_poly.pdbx_strand_id
1 'polypeptide(L)'
;MVVSPPTSVLLQAIFLIRQPPQSLAARDLVFVQAIWRHGDRAPQSLPYPNDPYDETAWQRGWGQLTNIGMEQMNELGIYFRTRYDFFISSHYVPSEVYIRSSDSDRALSSAQAFLAGFYPASGSFQWQSGNHWQPIAVHATSPGEPDLVSSDNKFGDQPKSTSSRL
;
A
#
# COMPACT_ATOMS: atom_id res chain seq x y z
N MET A 1 52.73 25.07 69.91
CA MET A 1 52.06 23.96 69.20
C MET A 1 50.75 24.51 68.68
N VAL A 2 50.72 24.95 67.41
CA VAL A 2 49.55 25.62 66.81
C VAL A 2 48.78 24.56 66.04
N VAL A 3 47.53 24.31 66.44
CA VAL A 3 46.66 23.32 65.80
C VAL A 3 45.76 24.08 64.82
N SER A 4 45.98 23.87 63.52
CA SER A 4 45.12 24.41 62.46
C SER A 4 43.80 23.63 62.40
N PRO A 5 42.64 24.27 62.17
CA PRO A 5 41.38 23.55 61.97
C PRO A 5 41.34 22.93 60.57
N PRO A 6 40.62 21.81 60.38
CA PRO A 6 40.49 21.19 59.05
C PRO A 6 39.58 22.05 58.16
N THR A 7 40.08 22.39 56.98
CA THR A 7 39.30 22.96 55.88
C THR A 7 38.28 21.94 55.38
N SER A 8 37.00 22.22 55.65
CA SER A 8 35.88 21.44 55.12
C SER A 8 35.66 21.80 53.65
N VAL A 9 36.09 20.95 52.73
CA VAL A 9 35.83 21.08 51.29
C VAL A 9 34.41 20.58 51.03
N LEU A 10 33.47 21.49 50.79
CA LEU A 10 32.11 21.17 50.40
C LEU A 10 32.11 20.75 48.92
N LEU A 11 32.05 19.45 48.64
CA LEU A 11 31.87 18.93 47.29
C LEU A 11 30.41 19.16 46.89
N GLN A 12 30.11 20.26 46.18
CA GLN A 12 28.81 20.43 45.55
C GLN A 12 28.71 19.51 44.34
N ALA A 13 28.06 18.36 44.50
CA ALA A 13 27.63 17.54 43.39
C ALA A 13 26.48 18.28 42.68
N ILE A 14 26.79 18.95 41.56
CA ILE A 14 25.77 19.44 40.63
C ILE A 14 25.15 18.20 39.99
N PHE A 15 24.02 17.75 40.53
CA PHE A 15 23.15 16.85 39.81
C PHE A 15 22.50 17.66 38.68
N LEU A 16 23.08 17.57 37.48
CA LEU A 16 22.34 17.84 36.25
C LEU A 16 21.24 16.78 36.17
N ILE A 17 20.11 17.04 36.83
CA ILE A 17 18.88 16.29 36.57
C ILE A 17 18.56 16.58 35.12
N ARG A 18 18.99 15.66 34.24
CA ARG A 18 18.52 15.57 32.86
C ARG A 18 17.01 15.36 32.99
N GLN A 19 16.26 16.44 32.91
CA GLN A 19 14.81 16.36 32.81
C GLN A 19 14.54 15.40 31.64
N PRO A 20 13.87 14.26 31.86
CA PRO A 20 13.40 13.48 30.73
C PRO A 20 12.58 14.45 29.86
N PRO A 21 12.73 14.41 28.53
CA PRO A 21 11.91 15.25 27.67
C PRO A 21 10.47 15.10 28.14
N GLN A 22 9.83 16.22 28.49
CA GLN A 22 8.42 16.24 28.88
C GLN A 22 7.69 15.38 27.86
N SER A 23 7.06 14.30 28.33
CA SER A 23 6.42 13.36 27.44
C SER A 23 5.45 14.15 26.56
N LEU A 24 5.74 14.21 25.26
CA LEU A 24 4.66 14.36 24.30
C LEU A 24 3.68 13.26 24.71
N ALA A 25 2.49 13.65 25.18
CA ALA A 25 1.44 12.70 25.54
C ALA A 25 1.43 11.61 24.48
N ALA A 26 1.47 10.35 24.90
CA ALA A 26 1.53 9.21 24.00
C ALA A 26 0.42 9.40 22.94
N ARG A 27 0.84 9.55 21.68
CA ARG A 27 -0.09 9.76 20.58
C ARG A 27 -0.44 8.39 20.04
N ASP A 28 -1.68 7.99 20.26
CA ASP A 28 -2.18 6.71 19.76
C ASP A 28 -2.66 6.88 18.31
N LEU A 29 -2.24 5.95 17.45
CA LEU A 29 -2.80 5.83 16.11
C LEU A 29 -4.21 5.25 16.24
N VAL A 30 -5.21 5.97 15.73
CA VAL A 30 -6.62 5.57 15.81
C VAL A 30 -7.21 5.13 14.47
N PHE A 31 -6.65 5.62 13.36
CA PHE A 31 -7.15 5.33 12.02
C PHE A 31 -6.09 5.67 10.96
N VAL A 32 -6.07 4.92 9.87
CA VAL A 32 -5.23 5.18 8.69
C VAL A 32 -6.12 5.18 7.46
N GLN A 33 -6.07 6.28 6.71
CA GLN A 33 -6.56 6.33 5.33
C GLN A 33 -5.38 6.55 4.41
N ALA A 34 -5.23 5.68 3.42
CA ALA A 34 -4.19 5.78 2.42
C ALA A 34 -4.81 5.63 1.02
N ILE A 35 -4.35 6.46 0.09
CA ILE A 35 -4.74 6.45 -1.31
C ILE A 35 -3.46 6.40 -2.11
N TRP A 36 -3.36 5.45 -3.02
CA TRP A 36 -2.21 5.27 -3.88
C TRP A 36 -2.66 5.01 -5.31
N ARG A 37 -1.75 5.26 -6.25
CA ARG A 37 -1.96 4.94 -7.66
C ARG A 37 -1.65 3.47 -7.91
N HIS A 38 -2.24 2.92 -8.97
CA HIS A 38 -1.81 1.66 -9.56
C HIS A 38 -0.27 1.62 -9.79
N GLY A 39 0.33 0.43 -9.81
CA GLY A 39 1.73 0.24 -10.16
C GLY A 39 2.02 0.50 -11.65
N ASP A 40 3.27 0.28 -12.07
CA ASP A 40 3.68 0.38 -13.47
C ASP A 40 2.78 -0.42 -14.44
N ARG A 41 2.47 0.17 -15.60
CA ARG A 41 1.54 -0.38 -16.58
C ARG A 41 1.98 -0.09 -18.01
N ALA A 42 1.45 -0.89 -18.95
CA ALA A 42 1.51 -0.57 -20.37
C ALA A 42 0.82 0.77 -20.70
N PRO A 43 1.20 1.46 -21.80
CA PRO A 43 0.46 2.57 -22.39
C PRO A 43 -1.02 2.21 -22.62
N GLN A 44 -1.92 3.20 -22.66
CA GLN A 44 -3.36 2.95 -22.90
C GLN A 44 -3.66 2.66 -24.38
N SER A 45 -2.76 3.06 -25.27
CA SER A 45 -2.86 2.92 -26.72
C SER A 45 -1.47 3.15 -27.31
N LEU A 46 -1.37 3.06 -28.63
CA LEU A 46 -0.16 3.47 -29.36
C LEU A 46 0.25 4.89 -28.94
N PRO A 47 1.45 5.10 -28.37
CA PRO A 47 1.83 6.40 -27.80
C PRO A 47 1.99 7.51 -28.84
N TYR A 48 2.49 7.18 -30.02
CA TYR A 48 2.65 8.09 -31.16
C TYR A 48 2.54 7.34 -32.49
N PRO A 49 2.16 7.99 -33.61
CA PRO A 49 1.78 7.31 -34.86
C PRO A 49 2.81 6.35 -35.46
N ASN A 50 4.11 6.60 -35.23
CA ASN A 50 5.21 5.81 -35.79
C ASN A 50 5.96 5.02 -34.71
N ASP A 51 5.31 4.72 -33.58
CA ASP A 51 5.92 3.88 -32.55
C ASP A 51 6.11 2.47 -33.11
N PRO A 52 7.35 1.93 -33.14
CA PRO A 52 7.60 0.58 -33.64
C PRO A 52 7.03 -0.51 -32.73
N TYR A 53 6.61 -0.18 -31.50
CA TYR A 53 6.05 -1.12 -30.53
C TYR A 53 4.54 -0.96 -30.43
N ASP A 54 3.83 -1.92 -31.02
CA ASP A 54 2.38 -2.03 -30.90
C ASP A 54 1.97 -2.83 -29.64
N GLU A 55 0.68 -3.22 -29.56
CA GLU A 55 0.13 -3.93 -28.41
C GLU A 55 0.87 -5.24 -28.10
N THR A 56 1.40 -5.90 -29.13
CA THR A 56 2.07 -7.20 -29.00
C THR A 56 3.39 -7.12 -28.25
N ALA A 57 3.97 -5.92 -28.12
CA ALA A 57 5.15 -5.69 -27.29
C ALA A 57 4.85 -5.78 -25.78
N TRP A 58 3.57 -5.79 -25.39
CA TRP A 58 3.13 -5.80 -24.00
C TRP A 58 2.45 -7.13 -23.67
N GLN A 59 3.01 -7.88 -22.71
CA GLN A 59 2.58 -9.25 -22.38
C GLN A 59 1.08 -9.42 -22.09
N ARG A 60 0.43 -8.35 -21.60
CA ARG A 60 -0.99 -8.32 -21.25
C ARG A 60 -1.80 -7.35 -22.13
N GLY A 61 -1.16 -6.75 -23.13
CA GLY A 61 -1.76 -5.70 -23.96
C GLY A 61 -1.83 -4.34 -23.28
N TRP A 62 -2.60 -3.44 -23.88
CA TRP A 62 -2.66 -2.03 -23.47
C TRP A 62 -3.32 -1.81 -22.10
N GLY A 63 -2.83 -0.82 -21.38
CA GLY A 63 -3.39 -0.33 -20.12
C GLY A 63 -3.23 -1.28 -18.93
N GLN A 64 -2.72 -2.50 -19.17
CA GLN A 64 -2.58 -3.55 -18.17
C GLN A 64 -1.33 -3.38 -17.31
N LEU A 65 -1.42 -3.87 -16.08
CA LEU A 65 -0.32 -3.82 -15.10
C LEU A 65 0.85 -4.71 -15.56
N THR A 66 2.08 -4.19 -15.46
CA THR A 66 3.29 -4.97 -15.77
C THR A 66 3.72 -5.80 -14.57
N ASN A 67 4.68 -6.71 -14.75
CA ASN A 67 5.29 -7.42 -13.62
C ASN A 67 6.02 -6.46 -12.67
N ILE A 68 6.63 -5.40 -13.23
CA ILE A 68 7.24 -4.32 -12.44
C ILE A 68 6.17 -3.66 -11.57
N GLY A 69 4.99 -3.38 -12.13
CA GLY A 69 3.88 -2.81 -11.38
C GLY A 69 3.35 -3.73 -10.29
N MET A 70 3.28 -5.04 -10.53
CA MET A 70 2.91 -6.01 -9.51
C MET A 70 3.92 -6.02 -8.35
N GLU A 71 5.21 -6.02 -8.65
CA GLU A 71 6.27 -5.98 -7.63
C GLU A 71 6.20 -4.71 -6.78
N GLN A 72 6.09 -3.54 -7.42
CA GLN A 72 5.94 -2.25 -6.72
C GLN A 72 4.76 -2.26 -5.74
N MET A 73 3.65 -2.85 -6.15
CA MET A 73 2.46 -2.95 -5.30
C MET A 73 2.67 -3.95 -4.16
N ASN A 74 3.34 -5.07 -4.41
CA ASN A 74 3.69 -6.04 -3.39
C ASN A 74 4.62 -5.42 -2.33
N GLU A 75 5.68 -4.73 -2.75
CA GLU A 75 6.61 -3.99 -1.89
C GLU A 75 5.88 -2.95 -1.04
N LEU A 76 4.93 -2.22 -1.63
CA LEU A 76 4.07 -1.29 -0.89
C LEU A 76 3.25 -2.03 0.19
N GLY A 77 2.71 -3.21 -0.13
CA GLY A 77 2.01 -4.07 0.83
C GLY A 77 2.89 -4.49 1.99
N ILE A 78 4.11 -4.94 1.71
CA ILE A 78 5.11 -5.31 2.71
C ILE A 78 5.43 -4.10 3.61
N TYR A 79 5.65 -2.93 3.01
CA TYR A 79 5.88 -1.70 3.76
C TYR A 79 4.73 -1.38 4.72
N PHE A 80 3.48 -1.50 4.27
CA PHE A 80 2.30 -1.27 5.13
C PHE A 80 2.21 -2.30 6.25
N ARG A 81 2.49 -3.58 5.97
CA ARG A 81 2.52 -4.66 6.97
C ARG A 81 3.53 -4.36 8.06
N THR A 82 4.74 -3.95 7.69
CA THR A 82 5.79 -3.58 8.65
C THR A 82 5.45 -2.31 9.41
N ARG A 83 4.96 -1.27 8.71
CA ARG A 83 4.68 0.04 9.31
C ARG A 83 3.56 -0.02 10.34
N TYR A 84 2.52 -0.79 10.09
CA TYR A 84 1.32 -0.84 10.91
C TYR A 84 1.18 -2.13 11.71
N ASP A 85 2.25 -2.92 11.85
CA ASP A 85 2.21 -4.21 12.54
C ASP A 85 1.67 -4.14 13.97
N PHE A 86 1.94 -3.02 14.66
CA PHE A 86 1.46 -2.74 16.01
C PHE A 86 -0.02 -2.33 16.08
N PHE A 87 -0.63 -1.99 14.94
CA PHE A 87 -1.96 -1.39 14.85
C PHE A 87 -3.02 -2.35 14.28
N ILE A 88 -2.61 -3.29 13.42
CA ILE A 88 -3.53 -4.24 12.75
C ILE A 88 -3.16 -5.69 13.08
N SER A 89 -4.16 -6.57 13.13
CA SER A 89 -3.97 -8.01 13.37
C SER A 89 -3.00 -8.64 12.37
N SER A 90 -2.24 -9.65 12.83
CA SER A 90 -1.25 -10.36 11.99
C SER A 90 -1.87 -11.14 10.83
N HIS A 91 -3.14 -11.50 10.94
CA HIS A 91 -3.97 -12.09 9.88
C HIS A 91 -5.07 -11.10 9.46
N TYR A 92 -5.64 -11.31 8.28
CA TYR A 92 -6.69 -10.43 7.76
C TYR A 92 -7.97 -10.55 8.59
N VAL A 93 -8.48 -9.42 9.08
CA VAL A 93 -9.74 -9.29 9.80
C VAL A 93 -10.63 -8.30 9.05
N PRO A 94 -11.78 -8.72 8.49
CA PRO A 94 -12.63 -7.84 7.67
C PRO A 94 -13.14 -6.57 8.36
N SER A 95 -13.21 -6.55 9.70
CA SER A 95 -13.62 -5.37 10.47
C SER A 95 -12.48 -4.36 10.71
N GLU A 96 -11.23 -4.74 10.46
CA GLU A 96 -10.06 -3.86 10.64
C GLU A 96 -9.59 -3.21 9.33
N VAL A 97 -9.75 -3.90 8.20
CA VAL A 97 -9.21 -3.47 6.91
C VAL A 97 -10.28 -3.51 5.83
N TYR A 98 -10.44 -2.37 5.15
CA TYR A 98 -11.31 -2.22 3.99
C TYR A 98 -10.49 -1.75 2.79
N ILE A 99 -10.55 -2.50 1.67
CA ILE A 99 -9.85 -2.16 0.44
C ILE A 99 -10.85 -1.77 -0.64
N ARG A 100 -10.69 -0.57 -1.18
CA ARG A 100 -11.47 -0.05 -2.30
C ARG A 100 -10.56 0.28 -3.47
N SER A 101 -11.02 -0.02 -4.67
CA SER A 101 -10.34 0.28 -5.93
C SER A 101 -11.31 0.91 -6.93
N SER A 102 -10.76 1.61 -7.92
CA SER A 102 -11.53 1.97 -9.12
C SER A 102 -11.83 0.74 -9.97
N ASP A 103 -12.88 0.77 -10.80
CA ASP A 103 -13.23 -0.32 -11.73
C ASP A 103 -12.32 -0.34 -12.99
N SER A 104 -11.02 -0.49 -12.79
CA SER A 104 -10.07 -0.75 -13.86
C SER A 104 -9.18 -1.93 -13.52
N ASP A 105 -8.89 -2.77 -14.51
CA ASP A 105 -8.07 -3.98 -14.33
C ASP A 105 -6.75 -3.67 -13.63
N ARG A 106 -6.04 -2.64 -14.11
CA ARG A 106 -4.77 -2.17 -13.51
C ARG A 106 -4.88 -1.84 -12.02
N ALA A 107 -6.00 -1.25 -11.59
CA ALA A 107 -6.20 -0.85 -10.20
C ALA A 107 -6.62 -2.05 -9.34
N LEU A 108 -7.48 -2.92 -9.84
CA LEU A 108 -7.87 -4.16 -9.18
C LEU A 108 -6.69 -5.12 -9.01
N SER A 109 -5.90 -5.34 -10.07
CA SER A 109 -4.69 -6.14 -10.00
C SER A 109 -3.63 -5.52 -9.08
N SER A 110 -3.51 -4.19 -9.05
CA SER A 110 -2.61 -3.50 -8.11
C SER A 110 -3.03 -3.73 -6.66
N ALA A 111 -4.33 -3.65 -6.36
CA ALA A 111 -4.84 -3.93 -5.02
C ALA A 111 -4.58 -5.38 -4.60
N GLN A 112 -4.75 -6.35 -5.51
CA GLN A 112 -4.44 -7.76 -5.23
C GLN A 112 -2.94 -8.00 -4.99
N ALA A 113 -2.06 -7.39 -5.79
CA ALA A 113 -0.62 -7.49 -5.59
C ALA A 113 -0.16 -6.86 -4.26
N PHE A 114 -0.76 -5.72 -3.89
CA PHE A 114 -0.59 -5.12 -2.56
C PHE A 114 -1.04 -6.04 -1.44
N LEU A 115 -2.22 -6.64 -1.55
CA LEU A 115 -2.77 -7.55 -0.54
C LEU A 115 -1.89 -8.80 -0.34
N ALA A 116 -1.24 -9.29 -1.40
CA ALA A 116 -0.30 -10.41 -1.29
C ALA A 116 0.93 -10.07 -0.42
N GLY A 117 1.38 -8.82 -0.42
CA GLY A 117 2.47 -8.35 0.46
C GLY A 117 1.98 -7.91 1.84
N PHE A 118 0.74 -7.38 1.91
CA PHE A 118 0.17 -6.84 3.13
C PHE A 118 -0.36 -7.92 4.09
N TYR A 119 -0.96 -8.99 3.56
CA TYR A 119 -1.51 -10.11 4.31
C TYR A 119 -1.13 -11.45 3.68
N PRO A 120 0.13 -11.89 3.79
CA PRO A 120 0.51 -13.24 3.39
C PRO A 120 -0.23 -14.29 4.23
N ALA A 121 -0.72 -15.33 3.57
CA ALA A 121 -1.35 -16.49 4.18
C ALA A 121 -0.33 -17.27 5.03
N SER A 122 -0.72 -17.54 6.28
CA SER A 122 0.08 -18.29 7.25
C SER A 122 -0.83 -19.10 8.18
N GLY A 123 -0.29 -20.17 8.77
CA GLY A 123 -1.04 -21.03 9.68
C GLY A 123 -2.32 -21.57 9.03
N SER A 124 -3.46 -21.44 9.73
CA SER A 124 -4.76 -21.90 9.24
C SER A 124 -5.30 -21.13 8.03
N PHE A 125 -4.74 -19.97 7.70
CA PHE A 125 -5.13 -19.19 6.51
C PHE A 125 -4.39 -19.66 5.24
N GLN A 126 -3.36 -20.48 5.37
CA GLN A 126 -2.67 -21.11 4.24
C GLN A 126 -3.52 -22.26 3.67
N TRP A 127 -4.38 -21.95 2.71
CA TRP A 127 -5.31 -22.89 2.08
C TRP A 127 -4.64 -23.81 1.03
N GLN A 128 -3.43 -23.47 0.58
CA GLN A 128 -2.61 -24.25 -0.34
C GLN A 128 -1.19 -24.41 0.22
N SER A 129 -0.69 -25.65 0.29
CA SER A 129 0.65 -25.94 0.80
C SER A 129 1.73 -25.21 0.02
N GLY A 130 2.62 -24.49 0.73
CA GLY A 130 3.72 -23.73 0.13
C GLY A 130 3.30 -22.43 -0.58
N ASN A 131 2.01 -22.12 -0.64
CA ASN A 131 1.51 -20.87 -1.21
C ASN A 131 1.12 -19.90 -0.10
N HIS A 132 1.69 -18.69 -0.11
CA HIS A 132 1.39 -17.63 0.85
C HIS A 132 0.35 -16.64 0.35
N TRP A 133 -0.30 -16.91 -0.78
CA TRP A 133 -1.40 -16.08 -1.27
C TRP A 133 -2.73 -16.50 -0.66
N GLN A 134 -3.57 -15.52 -0.32
CA GLN A 134 -4.97 -15.71 0.06
C GLN A 134 -5.88 -14.72 -0.67
N PRO A 135 -7.11 -15.12 -1.00
CA PRO A 135 -8.09 -14.21 -1.56
C PRO A 135 -8.57 -13.22 -0.49
N ILE A 136 -8.37 -11.93 -0.73
CA ILE A 136 -8.94 -10.84 0.07
C ILE A 136 -9.81 -9.98 -0.83
N ALA A 137 -11.00 -9.62 -0.33
CA ALA A 137 -11.98 -8.86 -1.08
C ALA A 137 -11.46 -7.45 -1.39
N VAL A 138 -11.57 -7.04 -2.66
CA VAL A 138 -11.34 -5.68 -3.13
C VAL A 138 -12.67 -5.16 -3.65
N HIS A 139 -13.15 -4.07 -3.07
CA HIS A 139 -14.42 -3.48 -3.46
C HIS A 139 -14.20 -2.46 -4.58
N ALA A 140 -14.99 -2.55 -5.64
CA ALA A 140 -15.06 -1.55 -6.70
C ALA A 140 -16.52 -1.15 -6.93
N THR A 141 -16.74 -0.06 -7.65
CA THR A 141 -18.07 0.30 -8.11
C THR A 141 -18.58 -0.69 -9.14
N SER A 142 -19.89 -0.94 -9.13
CA SER A 142 -20.52 -1.77 -10.14
C SER A 142 -20.45 -1.09 -11.52
N PRO A 143 -20.36 -1.87 -12.61
CA PRO A 143 -20.42 -1.31 -13.96
C PRO A 143 -21.67 -0.42 -14.12
N GLY A 144 -21.47 0.81 -14.59
CA GLY A 144 -22.55 1.79 -14.81
C GLY A 144 -22.84 2.73 -13.63
N GLU A 145 -22.26 2.50 -12.45
CA GLU A 145 -22.36 3.42 -11.31
C GLU A 145 -21.18 4.41 -11.28
N PRO A 146 -21.37 5.63 -10.75
CA PRO A 146 -20.29 6.62 -10.62
C PRO A 146 -19.16 6.10 -9.74
N ASP A 147 -17.94 6.05 -10.28
CA ASP A 147 -16.76 5.68 -9.52
C ASP A 147 -16.30 6.86 -8.65
N LEU A 148 -16.44 6.73 -7.33
CA LEU A 148 -16.00 7.75 -6.38
C LEU A 148 -14.46 7.86 -6.28
N VAL A 149 -13.72 6.91 -6.87
CA VAL A 149 -12.26 6.81 -6.86
C VAL A 149 -11.65 7.23 -8.20
N SER A 150 -12.43 7.18 -9.29
CA SER A 150 -11.98 7.55 -10.64
C SER A 150 -13.01 8.40 -11.37
N SER A 151 -12.57 9.49 -11.99
CA SER A 151 -13.41 10.30 -12.87
C SER A 151 -13.63 9.69 -14.26
N ASP A 152 -13.04 8.52 -14.54
CA ASP A 152 -13.16 7.84 -15.83
C ASP A 152 -14.61 7.33 -16.01
N ASN A 153 -15.49 8.21 -16.48
CA ASN A 153 -16.83 7.86 -16.94
C ASN A 153 -16.72 6.89 -18.11
N LYS A 154 -16.82 5.58 -17.86
CA LYS A 154 -17.03 4.56 -18.92
C LYS A 154 -18.36 4.70 -19.66
N PHE A 155 -19.12 5.77 -19.42
CA PHE A 155 -20.32 6.15 -20.18
C PHE A 155 -20.05 6.44 -21.68
N GLY A 156 -18.78 6.53 -22.11
CA GLY A 156 -18.40 6.87 -23.49
C GLY A 156 -18.01 5.70 -24.41
N ASP A 157 -17.71 4.51 -23.89
CA ASP A 157 -17.29 3.39 -24.74
C ASP A 157 -18.53 2.67 -25.31
N GLN A 158 -19.10 3.28 -26.37
CA GLN A 158 -19.99 2.57 -27.28
C GLN A 158 -19.24 1.35 -27.86
N PRO A 159 -19.91 0.19 -28.03
CA PRO A 159 -19.29 -0.96 -28.67
C PRO A 159 -18.77 -0.55 -30.05
N LYS A 160 -17.46 -0.69 -30.28
CA LYS A 160 -16.86 -0.50 -31.61
C LYS A 160 -17.64 -1.37 -32.58
N SER A 161 -18.29 -0.74 -33.56
CA SER A 161 -19.12 -1.40 -34.56
C SER A 161 -18.34 -2.56 -35.18
N THR A 162 -18.91 -3.76 -35.14
CA THR A 162 -18.49 -4.88 -35.96
C THR A 162 -18.60 -4.48 -37.43
N SER A 163 -17.48 -4.08 -38.03
CA SER A 163 -17.38 -3.97 -39.49
C SER A 163 -17.39 -5.38 -40.05
N SER A 164 -18.57 -5.91 -40.32
CA SER A 164 -18.76 -7.02 -41.25
C SER A 164 -18.15 -6.62 -42.59
N ARG A 165 -17.05 -7.26 -42.99
CA ARG A 165 -16.64 -7.30 -44.39
C ARG A 165 -17.15 -8.60 -44.99
N LEU A 166 -18.00 -8.43 -46.00
CA LEU A 166 -18.16 -9.33 -47.14
C LEU A 166 -16.82 -9.49 -47.85
#